data_AF-A0AAX0N6W8-F1
#
_entry.id   AF-A0AAX0N6W8-F1
#
_cell.length_a   1.000
_cell.length_b   1.000
_cell.length_c   1.000
_cell.angle_alpha   90.00
_cell.angle_beta   90.00
_cell.angle_gamma   90.00
#
_symmetry.space_group_name_H-M   'P 1'
#
loop_
_entity.id
_entity.type
_entity.pdbx_description
1 polymer ?
#
loop_
_entity_poly.entity_id
_entity_poly.type
_entity_poly.pdbx_seq_one_letter_code
_entity_poly.pdbx_strand_id
1 'polypeptide(L)'
;MYSISFQEDSLLPRERLAKEGVEALSNQELLAILLRTGTRQASVFEIAQKVLSNLSSLTDLKKMTLQELQSLSGIGRVKAIELQAMIELGHRIHKHDTLEMESILSSQKLAKKMQQELGDKKQEHLVALYLNTQNQIIHQQTIFIGSATRSIAEPREILHYAIKHMATSLILVHNHPSGAVAPSRNDDHVTKLVKEACDLMGIVLLDHLIVSHSSYFSYREKTDLI
;
A
#
# COMPACT_ATOMS: atom_id res chain seq x y z
N MET A 1 -39.27 35.08 -29.96
CA MET A 1 -37.87 34.95 -29.51
C MET A 1 -37.84 33.69 -28.66
N TYR A 2 -37.34 32.57 -29.18
CA TYR A 2 -37.32 31.32 -28.42
C TYR A 2 -36.12 31.37 -27.47
N SER A 3 -36.37 31.37 -26.16
CA SER A 3 -35.35 31.20 -25.15
C SER A 3 -35.02 29.71 -25.05
N ILE A 4 -33.86 29.31 -25.55
CA ILE A 4 -33.27 28.01 -25.26
C ILE A 4 -32.69 28.14 -23.84
N SER A 5 -33.35 27.57 -22.84
CA SER A 5 -32.74 27.38 -21.54
C SER A 5 -31.79 26.19 -21.65
N PHE A 6 -30.49 26.45 -21.62
CA PHE A 6 -29.52 25.39 -21.34
C PHE A 6 -29.68 25.03 -19.86
N GLN A 7 -30.33 23.89 -19.58
CA GLN A 7 -30.03 23.17 -18.34
C GLN A 7 -28.53 22.89 -18.36
N GLU A 8 -27.81 23.16 -17.27
CA GLU A 8 -26.40 22.77 -17.15
C GLU A 8 -26.32 21.27 -17.45
N ASP A 9 -25.77 20.94 -18.63
CA ASP A 9 -25.57 19.57 -19.05
C ASP A 9 -24.76 18.86 -17.96
N SER A 10 -25.33 17.82 -17.38
CA SER A 10 -24.59 16.95 -16.47
C SER A 10 -23.36 16.45 -17.22
N LEU A 11 -22.18 16.83 -16.74
CA LEU A 11 -20.89 16.48 -17.35
C LEU A 11 -20.85 14.98 -17.72
N LEU A 12 -20.25 14.65 -18.86
CA LEU A 12 -20.11 13.24 -19.25
C LEU A 12 -19.18 12.52 -18.28
N PRO A 13 -19.29 11.19 -18.09
CA PRO A 13 -18.53 10.47 -17.05
C PRO A 13 -17.02 10.73 -17.06
N ARG A 14 -16.40 10.86 -18.24
CA ARG A 14 -14.96 11.15 -18.35
C ARG A 14 -14.62 12.58 -17.89
N GLU A 15 -15.49 13.52 -18.18
CA GLU A 15 -15.34 14.93 -17.79
C GLU A 15 -15.58 15.08 -16.29
N ARG A 16 -16.59 14.38 -15.74
CA ARG A 16 -16.82 14.26 -14.30
C ARG A 16 -15.62 13.65 -13.59
N LEU A 17 -15.06 12.55 -14.11
CA LEU A 17 -13.87 11.94 -13.52
C LEU A 17 -12.70 12.94 -13.48
N ALA A 18 -12.49 13.71 -14.55
CA ALA A 18 -11.42 14.70 -14.62
C ALA A 18 -11.64 15.91 -13.70
N LYS A 19 -12.89 16.34 -13.49
CA LYS A 19 -13.25 17.55 -12.72
C LYS A 19 -13.50 17.27 -11.24
N GLU A 20 -14.23 16.20 -10.94
CA GLU A 20 -14.77 15.85 -9.61
C GLU A 20 -14.01 14.68 -8.96
N GLY A 21 -13.19 13.95 -9.73
CA GLY A 21 -12.44 12.78 -9.25
C GLY A 21 -13.24 11.47 -9.39
N VAL A 22 -12.53 10.34 -9.28
CA VAL A 22 -13.10 8.99 -9.48
C VAL A 22 -14.18 8.64 -8.45
N GLU A 23 -14.07 9.15 -7.22
CA GLU A 23 -15.00 8.89 -6.11
C GLU A 23 -16.41 9.48 -6.34
N ALA A 24 -16.54 10.45 -7.26
CA ALA A 24 -17.82 11.09 -7.57
C ALA A 24 -18.68 10.28 -8.57
N LEU A 25 -18.12 9.21 -9.15
CA LEU A 25 -18.78 8.41 -10.18
C LEU A 25 -19.48 7.19 -9.58
N SER A 26 -20.64 6.87 -10.13
CA SER A 26 -21.32 5.60 -9.87
C SER A 26 -20.62 4.42 -10.55
N ASN A 27 -20.87 3.20 -10.07
CA ASN A 27 -20.39 1.98 -10.73
C ASN A 27 -20.82 1.89 -12.21
N GLN A 28 -22.02 2.39 -12.54
CA GLN A 28 -22.52 2.42 -13.91
C GLN A 28 -21.67 3.35 -14.78
N GLU A 29 -21.30 4.51 -14.27
CA GLU A 29 -20.44 5.48 -14.95
C GLU A 29 -19.02 4.95 -15.13
N LEU A 30 -18.43 4.37 -14.09
CA LEU A 30 -17.12 3.72 -14.17
C LEU A 30 -17.12 2.65 -15.26
N LEU A 31 -18.11 1.75 -15.24
CA LEU A 31 -18.21 0.69 -16.22
C LEU A 31 -18.49 1.23 -17.64
N ALA A 32 -19.28 2.29 -17.76
CA ALA A 32 -19.54 2.94 -19.04
C ALA A 32 -18.27 3.56 -19.65
N ILE A 33 -17.40 4.17 -18.84
CA ILE A 33 -16.09 4.67 -19.28
C ILE A 33 -15.25 3.53 -19.85
N LEU A 34 -15.19 2.40 -19.13
CA LEU A 34 -14.40 1.22 -19.50
C LEU A 34 -14.94 0.53 -20.75
N LEU A 35 -16.27 0.43 -20.91
CA LEU A 35 -16.91 -0.15 -22.09
C LEU A 35 -16.80 0.75 -23.34
N ARG A 36 -16.50 2.04 -23.13
CA ARG A 36 -16.24 3.11 -24.13
C ARG A 36 -17.43 3.49 -25.02
N THR A 37 -18.12 2.52 -25.61
CA THR A 37 -19.15 2.74 -26.62
C THR A 37 -20.36 1.84 -26.40
N GLY A 38 -21.52 2.27 -26.91
CA GLY A 38 -22.72 1.45 -26.99
C GLY A 38 -22.71 0.47 -28.17
N THR A 39 -23.88 -0.04 -28.52
CA THR A 39 -24.17 -0.64 -29.83
C THR A 39 -25.08 0.29 -30.64
N ARG A 40 -25.56 -0.16 -31.80
CA ARG A 40 -26.61 0.55 -32.54
C ARG A 40 -27.95 0.54 -31.81
N GLN A 41 -28.18 -0.43 -30.92
CA GLN A 41 -29.47 -0.68 -30.26
C GLN A 41 -29.49 -0.28 -28.78
N ALA A 42 -28.34 -0.05 -28.16
CA ALA A 42 -28.24 0.29 -26.75
C ALA A 42 -27.07 1.23 -26.49
N SER A 43 -27.31 2.25 -25.67
CA SER A 43 -26.27 3.15 -25.15
C SER A 43 -25.28 2.39 -24.26
N VAL A 44 -24.08 2.95 -24.08
CA VAL A 44 -23.08 2.37 -23.18
C VAL A 44 -23.56 2.29 -21.74
N PHE A 45 -24.41 3.22 -21.31
CA PHE A 45 -25.03 3.22 -19.98
C PHE A 45 -26.03 2.07 -19.80
N GLU A 46 -26.83 1.76 -20.82
CA GLU A 46 -27.74 0.61 -20.78
C GLU A 46 -26.98 -0.71 -20.77
N ILE A 47 -25.87 -0.81 -21.50
CA ILE A 47 -25.01 -2.00 -21.46
C ILE A 47 -24.36 -2.13 -20.08
N ALA A 48 -23.82 -1.06 -19.52
CA ALA A 48 -23.24 -1.05 -18.17
C ALA A 48 -24.28 -1.44 -17.11
N GLN A 49 -25.50 -0.91 -17.20
CA GLN A 49 -26.58 -1.27 -16.30
C GLN A 49 -26.95 -2.75 -16.43
N LYS A 50 -27.03 -3.30 -17.65
CA LYS A 50 -27.30 -4.73 -17.86
C LYS A 50 -26.25 -5.61 -17.20
N VAL A 51 -24.97 -5.25 -17.29
CA VAL A 51 -23.91 -5.97 -16.58
C VAL A 51 -24.18 -5.94 -15.08
N LEU A 52 -24.38 -4.75 -14.51
CA LEU A 52 -24.56 -4.58 -13.06
C LEU A 52 -25.82 -5.30 -12.54
N SER A 53 -26.92 -5.27 -13.29
CA SER A 53 -28.16 -5.96 -12.91
C SER A 53 -28.07 -7.48 -12.95
N ASN A 54 -27.05 -8.07 -13.57
CA ASN A 54 -26.80 -9.52 -13.55
C ASN A 54 -25.92 -9.96 -12.37
N LEU A 55 -25.52 -9.04 -11.49
CA LEU A 55 -24.65 -9.32 -10.36
C LEU A 55 -25.44 -9.23 -9.05
N SER A 56 -25.14 -10.11 -8.10
CA SER A 56 -25.61 -9.93 -6.71
C SER A 56 -24.70 -8.95 -5.96
N SER A 57 -23.42 -8.93 -6.32
CA SER A 57 -22.39 -8.05 -5.78
C SER A 57 -21.37 -7.70 -6.87
N LEU A 58 -20.71 -6.55 -6.78
CA LEU A 58 -19.61 -6.18 -7.69
C LEU A 58 -18.49 -7.21 -7.71
N THR A 59 -18.28 -7.94 -6.61
CA THR A 59 -17.29 -9.02 -6.54
C THR A 59 -17.57 -10.18 -7.51
N ASP A 60 -18.82 -10.32 -7.97
CA ASP A 60 -19.21 -11.36 -8.91
C ASP A 60 -18.60 -11.15 -10.30
N LEU A 61 -18.26 -9.91 -10.67
CA LEU A 61 -17.54 -9.59 -11.92
C LEU A 61 -16.23 -10.38 -12.04
N LYS A 62 -15.54 -10.62 -10.91
CA LYS A 62 -14.31 -11.40 -10.87
C LYS A 62 -14.52 -12.87 -11.27
N LYS A 63 -15.72 -13.40 -11.03
CA LYS A 63 -16.04 -14.82 -11.25
C LYS A 63 -16.60 -15.06 -12.65
N MET A 64 -17.03 -14.01 -13.37
CA MET A 64 -17.62 -14.15 -14.69
C MET A 64 -16.60 -14.64 -15.72
N THR A 65 -16.98 -15.71 -16.41
CA THR A 65 -16.25 -16.25 -17.54
C THR A 65 -16.43 -15.37 -18.78
N LEU A 66 -15.55 -15.53 -19.78
CA LEU A 66 -15.68 -14.87 -21.07
C LEU A 66 -17.02 -15.21 -21.76
N GLN A 67 -17.52 -16.42 -21.56
CA GLN A 67 -18.77 -16.87 -22.18
C GLN A 67 -19.98 -16.18 -21.54
N GLU A 68 -19.99 -16.06 -20.21
CA GLU A 68 -21.04 -15.34 -19.48
C GLU A 68 -21.03 -13.84 -19.79
N LEU A 69 -19.85 -13.23 -19.96
CA LEU A 69 -19.78 -11.84 -20.39
C LEU A 69 -20.29 -11.65 -21.82
N GLN A 70 -19.98 -12.58 -22.73
CA GLN A 70 -20.42 -12.51 -24.12
C GLN A 70 -21.91 -12.83 -24.33
N SER A 71 -22.56 -13.51 -23.38
CA SER A 71 -24.01 -13.72 -23.44
C SER A 71 -24.80 -12.44 -23.16
N LEU A 72 -24.16 -11.42 -22.56
CA LEU A 72 -24.76 -10.11 -22.34
C LEU A 72 -24.83 -9.31 -23.64
N SER A 73 -26.06 -8.95 -24.02
CA SER A 73 -26.31 -8.12 -25.19
C SER A 73 -25.54 -6.79 -25.13
N GLY A 74 -24.67 -6.57 -26.12
CA GLY A 74 -23.81 -5.39 -26.21
C GLY A 74 -22.35 -5.62 -25.80
N ILE A 75 -22.02 -6.80 -25.28
CA ILE A 75 -20.66 -7.23 -24.95
C ILE A 75 -20.21 -8.28 -25.95
N GLY A 76 -19.50 -7.82 -26.98
CA GLY A 76 -18.80 -8.72 -27.90
C GLY A 76 -17.48 -9.24 -27.31
N ARG A 77 -16.84 -10.16 -28.04
CA ARG A 77 -15.57 -10.79 -27.65
C ARG A 77 -14.50 -9.80 -27.17
N VAL A 78 -14.32 -8.67 -27.88
CA VAL A 78 -13.29 -7.67 -27.53
C VAL A 78 -13.59 -7.03 -26.17
N LYS A 79 -14.80 -6.52 -25.97
CA LYS A 79 -15.20 -5.89 -24.69
C LYS A 79 -15.15 -6.87 -23.52
N ALA A 80 -15.51 -8.15 -23.75
CA ALA A 80 -15.41 -9.19 -22.73
C ALA A 80 -13.95 -9.42 -22.29
N ILE A 81 -13.02 -9.49 -23.25
CA ILE A 81 -11.58 -9.65 -22.97
C ILE A 81 -11.03 -8.43 -22.22
N GLU A 82 -11.34 -7.22 -22.70
CA GLU A 82 -10.92 -5.98 -22.05
C GLU A 82 -11.42 -5.93 -20.60
N LEU A 83 -12.71 -6.22 -20.38
CA LEU A 83 -13.32 -6.18 -19.06
C LEU A 83 -12.67 -7.20 -18.10
N GLN A 84 -12.46 -8.43 -18.54
CA GLN A 84 -11.75 -9.42 -17.73
C GLN A 84 -10.31 -9.00 -17.41
N ALA A 85 -9.58 -8.46 -18.38
CA ALA A 85 -8.21 -8.01 -18.16
C ALA A 85 -8.15 -6.88 -17.12
N MET A 86 -9.08 -5.91 -17.18
CA MET A 86 -9.17 -4.82 -16.21
C MET A 86 -9.54 -5.32 -14.81
N ILE A 87 -10.48 -6.25 -14.70
CA ILE A 87 -10.89 -6.84 -13.41
C ILE A 87 -9.73 -7.63 -12.78
N GLU A 88 -9.04 -8.46 -13.56
CA GLU A 88 -7.90 -9.23 -13.07
C GLU A 88 -6.73 -8.32 -12.67
N LEU A 89 -6.47 -7.25 -13.43
CA LEU A 89 -5.48 -6.24 -13.04
C LEU A 89 -5.84 -5.58 -11.71
N GLY A 90 -7.10 -5.12 -11.56
CA GLY A 90 -7.60 -4.58 -10.30
C GLY A 90 -7.50 -5.58 -9.15
N HIS A 91 -7.79 -6.86 -9.42
CA HIS A 91 -7.63 -7.93 -8.44
C HIS A 91 -6.17 -8.12 -8.01
N ARG A 92 -5.22 -8.09 -8.95
CA ARG A 92 -3.79 -8.20 -8.66
C ARG A 92 -3.26 -7.03 -7.86
N ILE A 93 -3.69 -5.81 -8.19
CA ILE A 93 -3.33 -4.60 -7.42
C ILE A 93 -3.83 -4.76 -5.98
N HIS A 94 -5.12 -5.05 -5.79
CA HIS A 94 -5.68 -5.23 -4.46
C HIS A 94 -5.04 -6.38 -3.67
N LYS A 95 -4.76 -7.50 -4.35
CA LYS A 95 -4.08 -8.65 -3.75
C LYS A 95 -2.64 -8.30 -3.35
N HIS A 96 -1.93 -7.51 -4.15
CA HIS A 96 -0.59 -7.04 -3.84
C HIS A 96 -0.61 -6.17 -2.58
N ASP A 97 -1.50 -5.17 -2.52
CA ASP A 97 -1.66 -4.31 -1.36
C ASP A 97 -1.99 -5.11 -0.08
N THR A 98 -2.82 -6.15 -0.20
CA THR A 98 -3.21 -7.01 0.93
C THR A 98 -2.11 -7.98 1.35
N LEU A 99 -1.32 -8.50 0.41
CA LEU A 99 -0.20 -9.40 0.69
C LEU A 99 1.02 -8.65 1.26
N GLU A 100 1.17 -7.36 0.98
CA GLU A 100 2.25 -6.53 1.51
C GLU A 100 2.00 -6.09 2.97
N MET A 101 0.76 -6.09 3.44
CA MET A 101 0.40 -5.79 4.84
C MET A 101 0.68 -6.99 5.76
N GLU A 102 1.96 -7.37 5.86
CA GLU A 102 2.40 -8.38 6.83
C GLU A 102 2.23 -7.85 8.25
N SER A 103 1.39 -8.53 9.04
CA SER A 103 1.29 -8.26 10.48
C SER A 103 2.50 -8.80 11.22
N ILE A 104 3.13 -7.95 12.01
CA ILE A 104 4.27 -8.30 12.87
C ILE A 104 3.74 -8.90 14.16
N LEU A 105 3.90 -10.21 14.27
CA LEU A 105 3.43 -11.00 15.41
C LEU A 105 4.55 -11.30 16.43
N SER A 106 5.81 -11.17 16.05
CA SER A 106 6.96 -11.31 16.96
C SER A 106 8.25 -10.71 16.39
N SER A 107 9.14 -10.26 17.27
CA SER A 107 10.48 -9.77 16.93
C SER A 107 11.30 -10.85 16.21
N GLN A 108 11.23 -12.11 16.65
CA GLN A 108 11.91 -13.23 15.99
C GLN A 108 11.48 -13.43 14.52
N LYS A 109 10.16 -13.39 14.24
CA LYS A 109 9.66 -13.59 12.87
C LYS A 109 10.12 -12.45 11.97
N LEU A 110 9.99 -11.21 12.45
CA LEU A 110 10.45 -10.03 11.73
C LEU A 110 11.96 -10.06 11.50
N ALA A 111 12.74 -10.36 12.54
CA ALA A 111 14.19 -10.47 12.45
C ALA A 111 14.60 -11.47 11.36
N LYS A 112 14.00 -12.68 11.32
CA LYS A 112 14.30 -13.67 10.28
C LYS A 112 14.07 -13.16 8.86
N LYS A 113 13.00 -12.38 8.64
CA LYS A 113 12.75 -11.71 7.35
C LYS A 113 13.84 -10.68 7.05
N MET A 114 14.11 -9.80 8.01
CA MET A 114 15.11 -8.73 7.83
C MET A 114 16.54 -9.26 7.67
N GLN A 115 16.86 -10.44 8.23
CA GLN A 115 18.13 -11.13 7.98
C GLN A 115 18.27 -11.53 6.51
N GLN A 116 17.20 -11.99 5.87
CA GLN A 116 17.23 -12.34 4.44
C GLN A 116 17.42 -11.09 3.56
N GLU A 117 16.89 -9.94 3.99
CA GLU A 117 16.99 -8.68 3.24
C GLU A 117 18.32 -7.95 3.46
N LEU A 118 18.80 -7.91 4.71
CA LEU A 118 19.91 -7.05 5.15
C LEU A 118 21.15 -7.82 5.62
N GLY A 119 21.03 -9.10 5.98
CA GLY A 119 22.08 -9.86 6.68
C GLY A 119 23.39 -9.99 5.90
N ASP A 120 23.34 -10.03 4.56
CA ASP A 120 24.50 -10.14 3.67
C ASP A 120 24.97 -8.79 3.09
N LYS A 121 24.36 -7.67 3.51
CA LYS A 121 24.74 -6.35 3.02
C LYS A 121 26.12 -5.98 3.57
N LYS A 122 27.03 -5.60 2.67
CA LYS A 122 28.41 -5.19 2.99
C LYS A 122 28.51 -3.79 3.62
N GLN A 123 27.41 -3.04 3.59
CA GLN A 123 27.28 -1.72 4.21
C GLN A 123 26.19 -1.79 5.26
N GLU A 124 26.28 -0.91 6.25
CA GLU A 124 25.26 -0.75 7.26
C GLU A 124 24.05 -0.05 6.63
N HIS A 125 22.88 -0.65 6.80
CA HIS A 125 21.59 -0.13 6.36
C HIS A 125 20.74 0.06 7.60
N LEU A 126 20.25 1.28 7.82
CA LEU A 126 19.18 1.53 8.78
C LEU A 126 17.85 1.61 8.02
N VAL A 127 16.94 0.71 8.36
CA VAL A 127 15.61 0.60 7.78
C VAL A 127 14.58 0.88 8.87
N ALA A 128 13.59 1.71 8.54
CA ALA A 128 12.41 1.93 9.37
C ALA A 128 11.20 1.25 8.74
N LEU A 129 10.49 0.46 9.53
CA LEU A 129 9.21 -0.14 9.19
C LEU A 129 8.12 0.66 9.90
N TYR A 130 7.12 1.09 9.16
CA TYR A 130 6.02 1.89 9.65
C TYR A 130 4.77 1.04 9.70
N LEU A 131 4.05 1.08 10.81
CA LEU A 131 2.94 0.17 11.07
C LEU A 131 1.66 0.91 11.44
N ASN A 132 0.54 0.29 11.10
CA ASN A 132 -0.78 0.72 11.54
C ASN A 132 -1.16 0.13 12.92
N THR A 133 -2.37 0.42 13.39
CA THR A 133 -2.88 -0.04 14.70
C THR A 133 -3.02 -1.55 14.84
N GLN A 134 -2.99 -2.28 13.73
CA GLN A 134 -3.03 -3.75 13.68
C GLN A 134 -1.62 -4.36 13.54
N ASN A 135 -0.57 -3.55 13.74
CA ASN A 135 0.84 -3.91 13.54
C ASN A 135 1.12 -4.47 12.14
N GLN A 136 0.40 -4.00 11.12
CA GLN A 136 0.71 -4.32 9.73
C GLN A 136 1.70 -3.29 9.19
N ILE A 137 2.74 -3.76 8.48
CA ILE A 137 3.66 -2.86 7.78
C ILE A 137 2.88 -2.14 6.68
N ILE A 138 2.82 -0.82 6.76
CA ILE A 138 2.20 0.06 5.77
C ILE A 138 3.24 0.80 4.91
N HIS A 139 4.49 0.88 5.38
CA HIS A 139 5.61 1.42 4.62
C HIS A 139 6.94 0.88 5.15
N GLN A 140 7.92 0.71 4.27
CA GLN A 140 9.31 0.35 4.60
C GLN A 140 10.24 1.34 3.92
N GLN A 141 11.13 1.96 4.70
CA GLN A 141 12.06 2.98 4.20
C GLN A 141 13.48 2.69 4.67
N THR A 142 14.42 2.66 3.74
CA THR A 142 15.84 2.78 4.08
C THR A 142 16.13 4.24 4.42
N ILE A 143 16.48 4.50 5.68
CA ILE A 143 16.81 5.83 6.22
C ILE A 143 18.24 6.19 5.87
N PHE A 144 19.15 5.23 6.05
CA PHE A 144 20.58 5.46 5.88
C PHE A 144 21.26 4.23 5.28
N ILE A 145 22.27 4.48 4.43
CA ILE A 145 23.22 3.49 3.93
C ILE A 145 24.61 4.09 4.11
N GLY A 146 25.49 3.45 4.87
CA GLY A 146 26.83 4.00 5.07
C GLY A 146 27.85 3.06 5.70
N SER A 147 29.00 3.65 6.04
CA SER A 147 30.10 3.01 6.75
C SER A 147 30.16 3.52 8.19
N ALA A 148 30.70 2.69 9.09
CA ALA A 148 30.68 2.78 10.56
C ALA A 148 31.29 4.04 11.22
N THR A 149 31.39 5.20 10.54
CA THR A 149 32.20 6.34 11.00
C THR A 149 31.48 7.68 11.24
N ARG A 150 30.17 7.86 11.00
CA ARG A 150 29.41 8.96 11.63
C ARG A 150 27.89 8.89 11.43
N SER A 151 27.19 9.23 12.51
CA SER A 151 25.74 9.36 12.69
C SER A 151 25.06 10.26 11.66
N ILE A 152 24.04 9.75 10.97
CA ILE A 152 22.92 10.54 10.41
C ILE A 152 21.63 9.69 10.46
N ALA A 153 21.30 9.14 11.63
CA ALA A 153 19.97 8.59 11.88
C ALA A 153 19.19 9.60 12.72
N GLU A 154 18.86 10.74 12.11
CA GLU A 154 18.18 11.83 12.80
C GLU A 154 16.68 11.50 12.98
N PRO A 155 16.08 11.70 14.18
CA PRO A 155 14.67 11.40 14.40
C PRO A 155 13.74 12.06 13.38
N ARG A 156 14.07 13.25 12.89
CA ARG A 156 13.26 13.96 11.87
C ARG A 156 13.13 13.17 10.55
N GLU A 157 14.17 12.45 10.14
CA GLU A 157 14.19 11.69 8.88
C GLU A 157 13.38 10.41 9.02
N ILE A 158 13.46 9.77 10.18
CA ILE A 158 12.65 8.60 10.54
C ILE A 158 11.17 9.00 10.65
N LEU A 159 10.87 10.09 11.37
CA LEU A 159 9.50 10.53 11.64
C LEU A 159 8.81 11.15 10.42
N HIS A 160 9.56 11.70 9.46
CA HIS A 160 8.99 12.22 8.20
C HIS A 160 8.04 11.22 7.55
N TYR A 161 8.48 9.97 7.39
CA TYR A 161 7.68 8.92 6.78
C TYR A 161 6.60 8.39 7.72
N ALA A 162 6.85 8.34 9.03
CA ALA A 162 5.81 7.95 9.99
C ALA A 162 4.59 8.88 9.88
N ILE A 163 4.81 10.19 9.82
CA ILE A 163 3.76 11.20 9.66
C ILE A 163 3.13 11.09 8.27
N LYS A 164 3.95 11.04 7.21
CA LYS A 164 3.48 10.95 5.82
C LYS A 164 2.53 9.77 5.59
N HIS A 165 2.81 8.63 6.22
CA HIS A 165 2.03 7.40 6.07
C HIS A 165 1.02 7.20 7.20
N MET A 166 0.83 8.17 8.10
CA MET A 166 -0.08 8.08 9.24
C MET A 166 0.17 6.82 10.10
N ALA A 167 1.43 6.48 10.29
CA ALA A 167 1.85 5.34 11.09
C ALA A 167 1.54 5.58 12.57
N THR A 168 1.01 4.57 13.25
CA THR A 168 0.79 4.61 14.70
C THR A 168 1.99 4.09 15.47
N SER A 169 2.86 3.34 14.79
CA SER A 169 4.07 2.78 15.37
C SER A 169 5.14 2.57 14.31
N LEU A 170 6.39 2.42 14.75
CA LEU A 170 7.50 2.07 13.88
C LEU A 170 8.46 1.08 14.54
N ILE A 171 9.18 0.32 13.73
CA ILE A 171 10.27 -0.56 14.15
C ILE A 171 11.53 -0.14 13.39
N LEU A 172 12.63 0.06 14.11
CA LEU A 172 13.93 0.27 13.48
C LEU A 172 14.63 -1.08 13.27
N VAL A 173 15.36 -1.21 12.19
CA VAL A 173 16.16 -2.38 11.88
C VAL A 173 17.48 -1.93 11.26
N HIS A 174 18.61 -2.39 11.78
CA HIS A 174 19.87 -2.23 11.06
C HIS A 174 20.72 -3.48 11.04
N ASN A 175 21.59 -3.59 10.05
CA ASN A 175 22.58 -4.67 9.96
C ASN A 175 23.97 -4.18 10.34
N HIS A 176 24.72 -5.03 11.03
CA HIS A 176 26.16 -4.84 11.18
C HIS A 176 26.92 -5.70 10.17
N PRO A 177 27.67 -5.11 9.23
CA PRO A 177 28.49 -5.87 8.28
C PRO A 177 29.55 -6.75 8.95
N SER A 178 29.92 -6.45 10.20
CA SER A 178 30.83 -7.28 11.01
C SER A 178 30.22 -8.62 11.45
N GLY A 179 28.89 -8.76 11.36
CA GLY A 179 28.13 -9.93 11.81
C GLY A 179 27.77 -9.93 13.31
N ALA A 180 28.33 -9.01 14.10
CA ALA A 180 28.00 -8.86 15.52
C ALA A 180 26.64 -8.18 15.71
N VAL A 181 25.76 -8.75 16.53
CA VAL A 181 24.41 -8.17 16.78
C VAL A 181 24.31 -7.41 18.10
N ALA A 182 25.40 -7.34 18.87
CA ALA A 182 25.42 -6.55 20.08
C ALA A 182 25.35 -5.05 19.75
N PRO A 183 24.50 -4.28 20.45
CA PRO A 183 24.40 -2.84 20.20
C PRO A 183 25.67 -2.10 20.59
N SER A 184 26.01 -1.09 19.80
CA SER A 184 27.00 -0.08 20.16
C SER A 184 26.38 1.00 21.04
N ARG A 185 27.24 1.83 21.67
CA ARG A 185 26.78 3.01 22.41
C ARG A 185 26.03 4.01 21.53
N ASN A 186 26.34 4.04 20.23
CA ASN A 186 25.64 4.91 19.28
C ASN A 186 24.23 4.39 19.02
N ASP A 187 24.06 3.08 18.92
CA ASP A 187 22.74 2.45 18.72
C ASP A 187 21.84 2.72 19.92
N ASP A 188 22.37 2.61 21.14
CA ASP A 188 21.64 2.95 22.36
C ASP A 188 21.21 4.42 22.38
N HIS A 189 22.09 5.32 21.93
CA HIS A 189 21.81 6.75 21.88
C HIS A 189 20.73 7.08 20.84
N VAL A 190 20.86 6.55 19.62
CA VAL A 190 19.88 6.73 18.55
C VAL A 190 18.52 6.16 18.97
N THR A 191 18.51 4.97 19.57
CA THR A 191 17.28 4.33 20.06
C THR A 191 16.53 5.21 21.04
N LYS A 192 17.23 5.78 22.03
CA LYS A 192 16.64 6.68 23.02
C LYS A 192 16.10 7.96 22.39
N LEU A 193 16.90 8.61 21.54
CA LEU A 193 16.47 9.84 20.87
C LEU A 193 15.24 9.63 19.99
N VAL A 194 15.20 8.53 19.24
CA VAL A 194 14.05 8.19 18.40
C VAL A 194 12.84 7.85 19.26
N LYS A 195 13.00 7.10 20.36
CA LYS A 195 11.91 6.82 21.30
C LYS A 195 11.30 8.09 21.88
N GLU A 196 12.13 9.00 22.40
CA GLU A 196 11.67 10.28 22.95
C GLU A 196 10.91 11.10 21.90
N ALA A 197 11.43 11.17 20.67
CA ALA A 197 10.76 11.89 19.59
C ALA A 197 9.43 11.22 19.15
N CYS A 198 9.39 9.89 19.11
CA CYS A 198 8.20 9.09 18.88
C CYS A 198 7.12 9.38 19.94
N ASP A 199 7.49 9.32 21.23
CA ASP A 199 6.58 9.57 22.35
C ASP A 199 5.98 10.98 22.30
N LEU A 200 6.78 11.99 21.97
CA LEU A 200 6.31 13.38 21.78
C LEU A 200 5.30 13.53 20.64
N MET A 201 5.41 12.70 19.60
CA MET A 201 4.54 12.72 18.41
C MET A 201 3.34 11.77 18.53
N GLY A 202 3.22 11.01 19.62
CA GLY A 202 2.18 9.99 19.78
C GLY A 202 2.36 8.77 18.87
N ILE A 203 3.60 8.48 18.46
CA ILE A 203 3.97 7.31 17.66
C ILE A 203 4.73 6.35 18.56
N VAL A 204 4.48 5.05 18.48
CA VAL A 204 5.18 4.07 19.34
C VAL A 204 6.41 3.50 18.60
N LEU A 205 7.60 3.67 19.16
CA LEU A 205 8.75 2.83 18.76
C LEU A 205 8.52 1.43 19.34
N LEU A 206 8.16 0.46 18.50
CA LEU A 206 7.77 -0.88 18.94
C LEU A 206 8.95 -1.80 19.21
N ASP A 207 10.05 -1.64 18.48
CA ASP A 207 11.30 -2.37 18.67
C ASP A 207 12.43 -1.68 17.88
N HIS A 208 13.66 -2.06 18.22
CA HIS A 208 14.82 -1.82 17.40
C HIS A 208 15.58 -3.14 17.26
N LEU A 209 15.74 -3.60 16.01
CA LEU A 209 16.38 -4.87 15.69
C LEU A 209 17.77 -4.63 15.11
N ILE A 210 18.76 -5.37 15.62
CA ILE A 210 20.08 -5.48 15.00
C ILE A 210 20.17 -6.86 14.38
N VAL A 211 20.41 -6.97 13.08
CA VAL A 211 20.43 -8.24 12.36
C VAL A 211 21.80 -8.53 11.75
N SER A 212 22.16 -9.81 11.73
CA SER A 212 23.25 -10.37 10.93
C SER A 212 22.75 -11.58 10.15
N HIS A 213 23.57 -12.18 9.29
CA HIS A 213 23.17 -13.34 8.48
C HIS A 213 22.50 -14.48 9.29
N SER A 214 22.92 -14.74 10.54
CA SER A 214 22.43 -15.87 11.34
C SER A 214 21.87 -15.51 12.72
N SER A 215 21.94 -14.25 13.14
CA SER A 215 21.55 -13.84 14.49
C SER A 215 20.85 -12.48 14.50
N TYR A 216 20.19 -12.16 15.60
CA TYR A 216 19.62 -10.85 15.82
C TYR A 216 19.65 -10.47 17.30
N PHE A 217 19.52 -9.17 17.55
CA PHE A 217 19.24 -8.58 18.84
C PHE A 217 17.97 -7.76 18.74
N SER A 218 17.10 -7.85 19.75
CA SER A 218 15.91 -7.01 19.89
C SER A 218 16.06 -6.20 21.16
N TYR A 219 15.97 -4.87 21.02
CA TYR A 219 15.98 -3.98 22.17
C TYR A 219 14.78 -4.25 23.09
N ARG A 220 13.61 -4.53 22.52
CA ARG A 220 12.40 -4.84 23.30
C ARG A 220 12.48 -6.16 24.08
N GLU A 221 13.19 -7.16 23.55
CA GLU A 221 13.36 -8.44 24.25
C GLU A 221 14.46 -8.41 25.32
N LYS A 222 15.43 -7.50 25.21
CA LYS A 222 16.70 -7.56 25.96
C LYS A 222 16.96 -6.36 26.86
N THR A 223 16.20 -5.28 26.74
CA THR A 223 16.45 -4.01 27.45
C THR A 223 15.15 -3.38 27.91
N ASP A 224 15.25 -2.46 28.88
CA ASP A 224 14.14 -1.59 29.29
C ASP A 224 14.12 -0.26 28.52
N LEU A 225 14.87 -0.15 27.43
CA LEU A 225 14.95 1.09 26.65
C LEU A 225 13.72 1.33 25.79
N ILE A 226 13.01 0.28 25.38
CA ILE A 226 11.84 0.38 24.50
C ILE A 226 10.63 -0.29 25.15
#